data_AF-A0A3S8X7Q1-F1
#
_entry.id   AF-A0A3S8X7Q1-F1
#
_cell.length_a   1.000
_cell.length_b   1.000
_cell.length_c   1.000
_cell.angle_alpha   90.00
_cell.angle_beta   90.00
_cell.angle_gamma   90.00
#
_symmetry.space_group_name_H-M   'P 1'
#
loop_
_entity.id
_entity.type
_entity.pdbx_description
1 polymer ?
#
loop_
_entity_poly.entity_id
_entity_poly.type
_entity_poly.pdbx_seq_one_letter_code
_entity_poly.pdbx_strand_id
1 'polypeptide(L)'
;LVQYQVEELDEFALLPGEFEQIEQEHKRLANGTDLIETCQNTLQLLSEDDEHNVESLLNRAVGFADNLQSFDPSLKNIAEMLNEALIQVQESSSEVQDYLSRIELDPEHFAFLEQRISKAMQLARKHHVQTEQLAEHHQQLKAELTELSNDASRLDEIQQQVDDSKQAYIKNAQKLSQSRLRYAKELNKLVTQSIHELNMPKGKFSIAVNFN
;
A
#
# COMPACT_ATOMS: atom_id res chain seq x y z
N LEU A 1 -13.58 4.54 8.84
CA LEU A 1 -12.35 3.79 9.16
C LEU A 1 -11.81 3.11 7.90
N VAL A 2 -12.56 2.20 7.28
CA VAL A 2 -12.17 1.53 6.01
C VAL A 2 -11.90 2.52 4.87
N GLN A 3 -12.73 3.55 4.70
CA GLN A 3 -12.52 4.57 3.66
C GLN A 3 -11.15 5.26 3.76
N TYR A 4 -10.75 5.67 4.97
CA TYR A 4 -9.45 6.31 5.20
C TYR A 4 -8.28 5.36 4.93
N GLN A 5 -8.43 4.07 5.27
CA GLN A 5 -7.45 3.04 4.97
C GLN A 5 -7.28 2.81 3.46
N VAL A 6 -8.38 2.82 2.71
CA VAL A 6 -8.34 2.72 1.24
C VAL A 6 -7.70 3.95 0.62
N GLU A 7 -8.08 5.16 1.05
CA GLU A 7 -7.50 6.42 0.54
C GLU A 7 -5.98 6.50 0.75
N GLU A 8 -5.48 6.06 1.91
CA GLU A 8 -4.04 6.02 2.20
C GLU A 8 -3.27 5.02 1.31
N LEU A 9 -3.85 3.83 1.08
CA LEU A 9 -3.24 2.82 0.20
C LEU A 9 -3.38 3.18 -1.28
N ASP A 10 -4.42 3.94 -1.64
CA ASP A 10 -4.60 4.52 -2.97
C ASP A 10 -3.55 5.59 -3.29
N GLU A 11 -3.21 6.43 -2.30
CA GLU A 11 -2.13 7.43 -2.47
C GLU A 11 -0.77 6.75 -2.67
N PHE A 12 -0.53 5.62 -1.99
CA PHE A 12 0.71 4.86 -2.18
C PHE A 12 0.75 4.09 -3.51
N ALA A 13 -0.41 3.66 -4.01
CA ALA A 13 -0.60 3.03 -5.30
C ALA A 13 0.37 1.85 -5.56
N LEU A 14 0.56 0.97 -4.57
CA LEU A 14 1.39 -0.22 -4.73
C LEU A 14 0.70 -1.23 -5.66
N LEU A 15 1.40 -1.64 -6.72
CA LEU A 15 0.92 -2.67 -7.64
C LEU A 15 1.19 -4.08 -7.10
N PRO A 16 0.36 -5.07 -7.48
CA PRO A 16 0.62 -6.47 -7.14
C PRO A 16 1.98 -6.94 -7.68
N GLY A 17 2.81 -7.53 -6.83
CA GLY A 17 4.15 -8.02 -7.19
C GLY A 17 5.23 -6.93 -7.34
N GLU A 18 4.86 -5.65 -7.21
CA GLU A 18 5.82 -4.54 -7.34
C GLU A 18 6.83 -4.51 -6.19
N PHE A 19 6.39 -4.84 -4.97
CA PHE A 19 7.27 -4.86 -3.81
C PHE A 19 8.42 -5.87 -3.98
N GLU A 20 8.13 -7.07 -4.51
CA GLU A 20 9.17 -8.08 -4.77
C GLU A 20 10.17 -7.59 -5.83
N GLN A 21 9.71 -6.90 -6.86
CA GLN A 21 10.57 -6.34 -7.91
C GLN A 21 11.49 -5.27 -7.35
N ILE A 22 10.92 -4.33 -6.57
CA ILE A 22 11.65 -3.26 -5.90
C ILE A 22 12.67 -3.85 -4.91
N GLU A 23 12.30 -4.88 -4.15
CA GLU A 23 13.19 -5.51 -3.17
C GLU A 23 14.37 -6.21 -3.85
N GLN A 24 14.13 -6.92 -4.96
CA GLN A 24 15.18 -7.54 -5.77
C GLN A 24 16.12 -6.50 -6.39
N GLU A 25 15.56 -5.43 -6.93
CA GLU A 25 16.35 -4.34 -7.51
C GLU A 25 17.18 -3.61 -6.47
N HIS A 26 16.59 -3.32 -5.31
CA HIS A 26 17.28 -2.73 -4.17
C HIS A 26 18.44 -3.61 -3.71
N LYS A 27 18.25 -4.92 -3.56
CA LYS A 27 19.35 -5.86 -3.22
C LYS A 27 20.49 -5.81 -4.24
N ARG A 28 20.16 -5.74 -5.54
CA ARG A 28 21.17 -5.63 -6.60
C ARG A 28 21.97 -4.34 -6.51
N LEU A 29 21.30 -3.22 -6.28
CA LEU A 29 21.93 -1.90 -6.17
C LEU A 29 22.73 -1.75 -4.87
N ALA A 30 22.23 -2.29 -3.75
CA ALA A 30 22.92 -2.30 -2.47
C ALA A 30 24.27 -3.05 -2.54
N ASN A 31 24.29 -4.21 -3.22
CA ASN A 31 25.55 -4.91 -3.47
C ASN A 31 26.51 -4.07 -4.33
N GLY A 32 25.99 -3.26 -5.25
CA GLY A 32 26.78 -2.34 -6.06
C GLY A 32 27.34 -1.17 -5.24
N THR A 33 26.58 -0.61 -4.30
CA THR A 33 27.08 0.43 -3.39
C THR A 33 28.15 -0.10 -2.45
N ASP A 34 27.98 -1.30 -1.89
CA ASP A 34 28.99 -1.93 -1.03
C ASP A 34 30.30 -2.18 -1.80
N LEU A 35 30.19 -2.58 -3.07
CA LEU A 35 31.31 -2.77 -3.97
C LEU A 35 32.06 -1.45 -4.22
N ILE A 36 31.34 -0.36 -4.53
CA ILE A 36 31.92 0.97 -4.71
C ILE A 36 32.64 1.43 -3.44
N GLU A 37 31.99 1.35 -2.29
CA GLU A 37 32.56 1.76 -1.00
C GLU A 37 33.85 0.96 -0.70
N THR A 38 33.84 -0.35 -0.95
CA THR A 38 35.01 -1.20 -0.77
C THR A 38 36.15 -0.82 -1.72
N CYS A 39 35.84 -0.53 -2.99
CA CYS A 39 36.84 -0.07 -3.96
C CYS A 39 37.43 1.30 -3.58
N GLN A 40 36.59 2.25 -3.13
CA GLN A 40 37.05 3.56 -2.66
C GLN A 40 37.96 3.44 -1.43
N ASN A 41 37.56 2.63 -0.45
CA ASN A 41 38.40 2.33 0.72
C ASN A 41 39.74 1.67 0.32
N THR A 42 39.73 0.83 -0.72
CA THR A 42 40.96 0.24 -1.26
C THR A 42 41.86 1.29 -1.88
N LEU A 43 41.34 2.21 -2.70
CA LEU A 43 42.11 3.33 -3.27
C LEU A 43 42.66 4.26 -2.20
N GLN A 44 41.88 4.55 -1.16
CA GLN A 44 42.33 5.32 0.00
C GLN A 44 43.60 4.72 0.61
N LEU A 45 43.61 3.40 0.83
CA LEU A 45 44.76 2.70 1.39
C LEU A 45 45.95 2.62 0.43
N LEU A 46 45.71 2.42 -0.87
CA LEU A 46 46.78 2.21 -1.84
C LEU A 46 47.47 3.52 -2.23
N SER A 47 46.72 4.60 -2.49
CA SER A 47 47.24 5.81 -3.13
C SER A 47 46.69 7.15 -2.63
N GLU A 48 45.48 7.23 -2.06
CA GLU A 48 44.81 8.53 -1.80
C GLU A 48 44.96 9.07 -0.36
N ASP A 49 45.40 8.26 0.61
CA ASP A 49 45.71 8.76 1.97
C ASP A 49 46.99 9.60 1.99
N ASP A 50 46.90 10.86 2.41
CA ASP A 50 47.99 11.84 2.44
C ASP A 50 49.10 11.52 3.46
N GLU A 51 48.80 10.78 4.53
CA GLU A 51 49.79 10.52 5.60
C GLU A 51 50.46 9.15 5.48
N HIS A 52 49.71 8.09 5.11
CA HIS A 52 50.20 6.70 5.16
C HIS A 52 49.59 5.76 4.08
N ASN A 53 49.64 6.12 2.80
CA ASN A 53 49.28 5.17 1.74
C ASN A 53 50.42 4.19 1.39
N VAL A 54 50.06 3.01 0.87
CA VAL A 54 51.01 1.94 0.52
C VAL A 54 52.03 2.39 -0.53
N GLU A 55 51.61 3.15 -1.54
CA GLU A 55 52.48 3.64 -2.61
C GLU A 55 53.60 4.55 -2.09
N SER A 56 53.27 5.47 -1.17
CA SER A 56 54.21 6.42 -0.56
C SER A 56 55.21 5.70 0.35
N LEU A 57 54.75 4.71 1.11
CA LEU A 57 55.60 3.89 1.98
C LEU A 57 56.57 3.03 1.15
N LEU A 58 56.09 2.43 0.05
CA LEU A 58 56.93 1.68 -0.89
C LEU A 58 57.95 2.59 -1.59
N ASN A 59 57.55 3.78 -2.06
CA ASN A 59 58.47 4.76 -2.64
C ASN A 59 59.61 5.12 -1.67
N ARG A 60 59.30 5.34 -0.39
CA ARG A 60 60.32 5.60 0.64
C ARG A 60 61.23 4.38 0.84
N ALA A 61 60.69 3.17 0.85
CA ALA A 61 61.46 1.94 0.99
C ALA A 61 62.41 1.71 -0.21
N VAL A 62 61.95 1.97 -1.44
CA VAL A 62 62.77 1.95 -2.66
C VAL A 62 63.93 2.94 -2.53
N GLY A 63 63.65 4.18 -2.12
CA GLY A 63 64.70 5.19 -1.91
C GLY A 63 65.75 4.77 -0.87
N PHE A 64 65.36 4.08 0.20
CA PHE A 64 66.32 3.51 1.16
C PHE A 64 67.11 2.34 0.56
N ALA A 65 66.47 1.46 -0.21
CA ALA A 65 67.11 0.33 -0.85
C ALA A 65 68.14 0.76 -1.91
N ASP A 66 67.84 1.80 -2.70
CA ASP A 66 68.77 2.39 -3.68
C ASP A 66 70.01 3.00 -3.01
N ASN A 67 69.81 3.69 -1.88
CA ASN A 67 70.91 4.20 -1.07
C ASN A 67 71.77 3.05 -0.52
N LEU A 68 71.15 1.97 -0.03
CA LEU A 68 71.85 0.80 0.50
C LEU A 68 72.63 0.04 -0.60
N GLN A 69 72.07 -0.07 -1.80
CA GLN A 69 72.75 -0.66 -2.96
C GLN A 69 74.06 0.08 -3.30
N SER A 70 74.10 1.40 -3.07
CA SER A 70 75.32 2.20 -3.28
C SER A 70 76.46 1.82 -2.31
N PHE A 71 76.13 1.23 -1.16
CA PHE A 71 77.11 0.71 -0.19
C PHE A 71 77.44 -0.76 -0.42
N ASP A 72 76.45 -1.59 -0.76
CA ASP A 72 76.61 -3.02 -1.00
C ASP A 72 75.82 -3.47 -2.24
N PRO A 73 76.51 -3.80 -3.35
CA PRO A 73 75.89 -4.28 -4.58
C PRO A 73 75.06 -5.57 -4.42
N SER A 74 75.26 -6.37 -3.36
CA SER A 74 74.47 -7.57 -3.11
C SER A 74 72.99 -7.27 -2.79
N LEU A 75 72.68 -6.03 -2.40
CA LEU A 75 71.33 -5.58 -2.07
C LEU A 75 70.50 -5.16 -3.30
N LYS A 76 71.09 -5.19 -4.50
CA LYS A 76 70.43 -4.82 -5.76
C LYS A 76 69.11 -5.56 -5.98
N ASN A 77 69.07 -6.87 -5.72
CA ASN A 77 67.86 -7.67 -5.90
C ASN A 77 66.72 -7.21 -4.97
N ILE A 78 67.02 -6.71 -3.77
CA ILE A 78 66.00 -6.20 -2.84
C ILE A 78 65.39 -4.90 -3.37
N ALA A 79 66.23 -3.99 -3.90
CA ALA A 79 65.77 -2.76 -4.52
C ALA A 79 64.89 -3.05 -5.76
N GLU A 80 65.30 -4.00 -6.60
CA GLU A 80 64.50 -4.44 -7.76
C GLU A 80 63.14 -5.00 -7.33
N MET A 81 63.08 -5.90 -6.33
CA MET A 81 61.82 -6.45 -5.81
C MET A 81 60.88 -5.38 -5.23
N LEU A 82 61.42 -4.38 -4.53
CA LEU A 82 60.62 -3.29 -3.97
C LEU A 82 60.07 -2.38 -5.07
N ASN A 83 60.85 -2.14 -6.12
CA ASN A 83 60.43 -1.34 -7.27
C ASN A 83 59.35 -2.08 -8.08
N GLU A 84 59.50 -3.38 -8.30
CA GLU A 84 58.45 -4.21 -8.90
C GLU A 84 57.16 -4.19 -8.07
N ALA A 85 57.25 -4.30 -6.74
CA ALA A 85 56.08 -4.21 -5.87
C ALA A 85 55.40 -2.83 -5.95
N LEU A 86 56.18 -1.75 -6.05
CA LEU A 86 55.66 -0.39 -6.24
C LEU A 86 54.87 -0.27 -7.55
N ILE A 87 55.42 -0.77 -8.66
CA ILE A 87 54.75 -0.78 -9.97
C ILE A 87 53.43 -1.55 -9.88
N GLN A 88 53.44 -2.74 -9.26
CA GLN A 88 52.23 -3.56 -9.11
C GLN A 88 51.14 -2.87 -8.29
N VAL A 89 51.52 -2.12 -7.25
CA VAL A 89 50.57 -1.32 -6.46
C VAL A 89 49.97 -0.20 -7.30
N GLN A 90 50.78 0.53 -8.07
CA GLN A 90 50.31 1.60 -8.94
C GLN A 90 49.37 1.10 -10.05
N GLU A 91 49.69 -0.04 -10.66
CA GLU A 91 48.83 -0.70 -11.65
C GLU A 91 47.51 -1.15 -11.02
N SER A 92 47.55 -1.78 -9.84
CA SER A 92 46.35 -2.20 -9.11
C SER A 92 45.44 -1.03 -8.74
N SER A 93 46.01 0.09 -8.25
CA SER A 93 45.24 1.31 -7.98
C SER A 93 44.58 1.84 -9.24
N SER A 94 45.30 1.87 -10.36
CA SER A 94 44.76 2.32 -11.65
C SER A 94 43.62 1.42 -12.13
N GLU A 95 43.76 0.09 -12.01
CA GLU A 95 42.70 -0.85 -12.39
C GLU A 95 41.45 -0.71 -11.50
N VAL A 96 41.61 -0.50 -10.19
CA VAL A 96 40.47 -0.26 -9.27
C VAL A 96 39.77 1.06 -9.61
N GLN A 97 40.51 2.10 -9.97
CA GLN A 97 39.94 3.39 -10.37
C GLN A 97 39.19 3.29 -11.71
N ASP A 98 39.78 2.59 -12.69
CA ASP A 98 39.12 2.28 -13.95
C ASP A 98 37.86 1.45 -13.75
N TYR A 99 37.90 0.48 -12.84
CA TYR A 99 36.75 -0.34 -12.48
C TYR A 99 35.61 0.50 -11.88
N LEU A 100 35.93 1.39 -10.93
CA LEU A 100 34.97 2.34 -10.35
C LEU A 100 34.34 3.24 -11.42
N SER A 101 35.13 3.72 -12.38
CA SER A 101 34.62 4.59 -13.45
C SER A 101 33.60 3.90 -14.37
N ARG A 102 33.59 2.56 -14.41
CA ARG A 102 32.66 1.74 -15.22
C ARG A 102 31.39 1.37 -14.46
N ILE A 103 31.37 1.51 -13.13
CA ILE A 103 30.17 1.24 -12.36
C ILE A 103 29.22 2.43 -12.52
N GLU A 104 28.24 2.28 -13.41
CA GLU A 104 27.10 3.18 -13.46
C GLU A 104 26.14 2.82 -12.34
N LEU A 105 26.15 3.63 -11.29
CA LEU A 105 25.15 3.57 -10.23
C LEU A 105 24.32 4.85 -10.29
N ASP A 106 23.00 4.70 -10.12
CA ASP A 106 22.06 5.81 -10.05
C ASP A 106 21.67 6.02 -8.58
N PRO A 107 22.31 6.97 -7.86
CA PRO A 107 22.05 7.20 -6.45
C PRO A 107 20.63 7.73 -6.20
N GLU A 108 20.06 8.47 -7.16
CA GLU A 108 18.71 9.00 -7.06
C GLU A 108 17.69 7.86 -7.13
N HIS A 109 17.89 6.91 -8.05
CA HIS A 109 17.06 5.72 -8.16
C HIS A 109 17.19 4.81 -6.93
N PHE A 110 18.41 4.60 -6.41
CA PHE A 110 18.59 3.82 -5.18
C PHE A 110 17.86 4.45 -3.98
N ALA A 111 17.99 5.78 -3.80
CA ALA A 111 17.28 6.50 -2.75
C ALA A 111 15.76 6.45 -2.92
N PHE A 112 15.27 6.50 -4.16
CA PHE A 112 13.85 6.32 -4.47
C PHE A 112 13.34 4.94 -4.05
N LEU A 113 14.08 3.87 -4.37
CA LEU A 113 13.71 2.51 -3.98
C LEU A 113 13.68 2.36 -2.45
N GLU A 114 14.67 2.89 -1.73
CA GLU A 114 14.70 2.90 -0.26
C GLU A 114 13.47 3.61 0.35
N GLN A 115 13.13 4.80 -0.17
CA GLN A 115 11.94 5.52 0.27
C GLN A 115 10.66 4.71 0.01
N ARG A 116 10.56 4.07 -1.15
CA ARG A 116 9.38 3.28 -1.53
C ARG A 116 9.25 2.01 -0.68
N ILE A 117 10.36 1.31 -0.39
CA ILE A 117 10.40 0.15 0.53
C ILE A 117 10.00 0.58 1.94
N SER A 118 10.60 1.66 2.45
CA SER A 118 10.32 2.16 3.80
C SER A 118 8.84 2.52 3.97
N LYS A 119 8.25 3.22 2.99
CA LYS A 119 6.82 3.56 2.97
C LYS A 119 5.95 2.30 2.91
N ALA A 120 6.30 1.31 2.08
CA ALA A 120 5.60 0.02 2.02
C ALA A 120 5.60 -0.69 3.39
N MET A 121 6.74 -0.77 4.06
CA MET A 121 6.87 -1.40 5.38
C MET A 121 6.13 -0.64 6.50
N GLN A 122 6.08 0.70 6.43
CA GLN A 122 5.29 1.50 7.35
C GLN A 122 3.80 1.23 7.20
N LEU A 123 3.29 1.19 5.96
CA LEU A 123 1.90 0.89 5.66
C LEU A 123 1.55 -0.55 6.04
N ALA A 124 2.39 -1.53 5.68
CA ALA A 124 2.21 -2.93 6.08
C ALA A 124 2.06 -3.09 7.60
N ARG A 125 2.90 -2.40 8.40
CA ARG A 125 2.78 -2.37 9.87
C ARG A 125 1.49 -1.73 10.35
N LYS A 126 1.07 -0.61 9.76
CA LYS A 126 -0.19 0.07 10.11
C LYS A 126 -1.41 -0.82 9.86
N HIS A 127 -1.38 -1.57 8.76
CA HIS A 127 -2.44 -2.48 8.35
C HIS A 127 -2.31 -3.90 8.92
N HIS A 128 -1.24 -4.19 9.69
CA HIS A 128 -0.99 -5.49 10.32
C HIS A 128 -0.91 -6.65 9.33
N VAL A 129 -0.36 -6.40 8.14
CA VAL A 129 -0.17 -7.39 7.07
C VAL A 129 1.30 -7.48 6.68
N GLN A 130 1.68 -8.57 6.02
CA GLN A 130 3.00 -8.65 5.39
C GLN A 130 3.10 -7.66 4.23
N THR A 131 4.28 -7.10 4.00
CA THR A 131 4.48 -6.08 2.96
C THR A 131 4.15 -6.61 1.56
N GLU A 132 4.47 -7.88 1.29
CA GLU A 132 4.13 -8.61 0.06
C GLU A 132 2.61 -8.70 -0.16
N GLN A 133 1.84 -8.80 0.94
CA GLN A 133 0.38 -8.95 0.92
C GLN A 133 -0.34 -7.59 0.91
N LEU A 134 0.38 -6.47 1.01
CA LEU A 134 -0.22 -5.15 1.13
C LEU A 134 -1.11 -4.80 -0.07
N ALA A 135 -0.69 -5.16 -1.29
CA ALA A 135 -1.45 -4.93 -2.51
C ALA A 135 -2.75 -5.77 -2.55
N GLU A 136 -2.70 -7.02 -2.07
CA GLU A 136 -3.89 -7.87 -1.96
C GLU A 136 -4.85 -7.34 -0.89
N HIS A 137 -4.31 -6.96 0.26
CA HIS A 137 -5.09 -6.35 1.34
C HIS A 137 -5.79 -5.06 0.89
N HIS A 138 -5.11 -4.23 0.09
CA HIS A 138 -5.71 -3.05 -0.52
C HIS A 138 -6.93 -3.40 -1.40
N GLN A 139 -6.83 -4.44 -2.24
CA GLN A 139 -7.95 -4.89 -3.06
C GLN A 139 -9.13 -5.40 -2.22
N GLN A 140 -8.85 -6.13 -1.14
CA GLN A 140 -9.87 -6.61 -0.21
C GLN A 140 -10.62 -5.45 0.45
N LEU A 141 -9.89 -4.44 0.95
CA LEU A 141 -10.48 -3.25 1.56
C LEU A 141 -11.33 -2.44 0.56
N LYS A 142 -10.89 -2.34 -0.70
CA LYS A 142 -11.68 -1.70 -1.77
C LYS A 142 -12.97 -2.43 -2.07
N ALA A 143 -12.93 -3.76 -2.11
CA ALA A 143 -14.11 -4.58 -2.30
C ALA A 143 -15.10 -4.40 -1.15
N GLU A 144 -14.61 -4.45 0.10
CA GLU A 144 -15.41 -4.22 1.31
C GLU A 144 -16.03 -2.81 1.31
N LEU A 145 -15.28 -1.78 0.96
CA LEU A 145 -15.80 -0.40 0.88
C LEU A 145 -16.91 -0.26 -0.18
N THR A 146 -16.76 -0.96 -1.30
CA THR A 146 -17.76 -0.97 -2.38
C THR A 146 -19.04 -1.69 -1.92
N GLU A 147 -18.91 -2.82 -1.24
CA GLU A 147 -20.04 -3.57 -0.67
C GLU A 147 -20.82 -2.71 0.34
N LEU A 148 -20.12 -2.07 1.28
CA LEU A 148 -20.72 -1.16 2.26
C LEU A 148 -21.46 0.02 1.60
N SER A 149 -20.90 0.57 0.53
CA SER A 149 -21.51 1.68 -0.21
C SER A 149 -22.79 1.26 -0.96
N ASN A 150 -22.78 0.04 -1.50
CA ASN A 150 -23.95 -0.55 -2.16
C ASN A 150 -25.06 -0.88 -1.15
N ASP A 151 -24.70 -1.40 0.02
CA ASP A 151 -25.67 -1.70 1.08
C ASP A 151 -26.37 -0.45 1.60
N ALA A 152 -25.66 0.67 1.75
CA ALA A 152 -26.26 1.95 2.11
C ALA A 152 -27.30 2.42 1.07
N SER A 153 -26.96 2.31 -0.23
CA SER A 153 -27.88 2.66 -1.32
C SER A 153 -29.11 1.74 -1.34
N ARG A 154 -28.91 0.44 -1.09
CA ARG A 154 -29.98 -0.56 -1.02
C ARG A 154 -30.92 -0.32 0.16
N LEU A 155 -30.42 0.13 1.31
CA LEU A 155 -31.25 0.51 2.45
C LEU A 155 -32.20 1.66 2.11
N ASP A 156 -31.71 2.69 1.42
CA ASP A 156 -32.53 3.83 0.98
C ASP A 156 -33.61 3.39 -0.01
N GLU A 157 -33.27 2.51 -0.96
CA GLU A 157 -34.25 1.92 -1.89
C GLU A 157 -35.35 1.13 -1.16
N ILE A 158 -34.97 0.28 -0.20
CA ILE A 158 -35.92 -0.51 0.60
C ILE A 158 -36.81 0.42 1.43
N GLN A 159 -36.25 1.48 2.03
CA GLN A 159 -37.02 2.45 2.80
C GLN A 159 -38.07 3.14 1.92
N GLN A 160 -37.70 3.54 0.70
CA GLN A 160 -38.65 4.11 -0.26
C GLN A 160 -39.75 3.10 -0.65
N GLN A 161 -39.41 1.83 -0.90
CA GLN A 161 -40.38 0.78 -1.21
C GLN A 161 -41.35 0.52 -0.06
N VAL A 162 -40.88 0.59 1.20
CA VAL A 162 -41.71 0.46 2.40
C VAL A 162 -42.71 1.61 2.47
N ASP A 163 -42.26 2.85 2.23
CA ASP A 163 -43.12 4.02 2.29
C ASP A 163 -44.17 4.01 1.15
N ASP A 164 -43.78 3.63 -0.06
CA ASP A 164 -44.70 3.48 -1.20
C ASP A 164 -45.74 2.38 -0.94
N SER A 165 -45.30 1.23 -0.43
CA SER A 165 -46.18 0.11 -0.07
C SER A 165 -47.16 0.48 1.04
N LYS A 166 -46.68 1.25 2.04
CA LYS A 166 -47.52 1.77 3.12
C LYS A 166 -48.57 2.74 2.60
N GLN A 167 -48.20 3.65 1.69
CA GLN A 167 -49.17 4.56 1.06
C GLN A 167 -50.22 3.80 0.24
N ALA A 168 -49.80 2.80 -0.54
CA ALA A 168 -50.70 1.95 -1.30
C ALA A 168 -51.64 1.15 -0.38
N TYR A 169 -51.13 0.61 0.71
CA TYR A 169 -51.91 -0.07 1.75
C TYR A 169 -52.98 0.85 2.33
N ILE A 170 -52.59 2.06 2.80
CA ILE A 170 -53.53 3.02 3.39
C ILE A 170 -54.63 3.39 2.39
N LYS A 171 -54.26 3.67 1.14
CA LYS A 171 -55.22 4.03 0.08
C LYS A 171 -56.24 2.91 -0.18
N ASN A 172 -55.80 1.66 -0.23
CA ASN A 172 -56.68 0.52 -0.43
C ASN A 172 -57.54 0.23 0.81
N ALA A 173 -56.97 0.35 2.01
CA ALA A 173 -57.70 0.21 3.27
C ALA A 173 -58.80 1.27 3.42
N GLN A 174 -58.54 2.52 3.04
CA GLN A 174 -59.53 3.60 3.01
C GLN A 174 -60.67 3.29 2.03
N LYS A 175 -60.36 2.85 0.81
CA LYS A 175 -61.39 2.44 -0.17
C LYS A 175 -62.27 1.31 0.37
N LEU A 176 -61.66 0.30 0.99
CA LEU A 176 -62.39 -0.82 1.59
C LEU A 176 -63.28 -0.35 2.75
N SER A 177 -62.75 0.52 3.62
CA SER A 177 -63.50 1.09 4.75
C SER A 177 -64.71 1.90 4.28
N GLN A 178 -64.55 2.75 3.26
CA GLN A 178 -65.65 3.50 2.65
C GLN A 178 -66.72 2.57 2.05
N SER A 179 -66.29 1.51 1.36
CA SER A 179 -67.20 0.48 0.82
C SER A 179 -67.99 -0.20 1.95
N ARG A 180 -67.30 -0.64 3.02
CA ARG A 180 -67.94 -1.25 4.20
C ARG A 180 -68.94 -0.32 4.86
N LEU A 181 -68.60 0.97 5.03
CA LEU A 181 -69.50 1.96 5.61
C LEU A 181 -70.76 2.14 4.76
N ARG A 182 -70.62 2.16 3.42
CA ARG A 182 -71.76 2.26 2.50
C ARG A 182 -72.70 1.06 2.67
N TYR A 183 -72.17 -0.16 2.60
CA TYR A 183 -73.00 -1.37 2.72
C TYR A 183 -73.55 -1.58 4.13
N ALA A 184 -72.84 -1.14 5.18
CA ALA A 184 -73.36 -1.13 6.54
C ALA A 184 -74.62 -0.26 6.66
N LYS A 185 -74.64 0.94 6.05
CA LYS A 185 -75.83 1.81 6.03
C LYS A 185 -77.01 1.17 5.28
N GLU A 186 -76.73 0.52 4.15
CA GLU A 186 -77.74 -0.17 3.37
C GLU A 186 -78.37 -1.34 4.15
N LEU A 187 -77.52 -2.19 4.74
CA LEU A 187 -77.95 -3.32 5.55
C LEU A 187 -78.70 -2.87 6.82
N ASN A 188 -78.26 -1.79 7.47
CA ASN A 188 -78.97 -1.21 8.61
C ASN A 188 -80.43 -0.89 8.28
N LYS A 189 -80.66 -0.30 7.11
CA LYS A 189 -82.01 0.05 6.64
C LYS A 189 -82.85 -1.19 6.38
N LEU A 190 -82.30 -2.17 5.65
CA LEU A 190 -83.01 -3.41 5.31
C LEU A 190 -83.40 -4.19 6.57
N VAL A 191 -82.45 -4.41 7.50
CA VAL A 191 -82.70 -5.16 8.74
C VAL A 191 -83.66 -4.39 9.64
N THR A 192 -83.51 -3.06 9.76
CA THR A 192 -84.45 -2.25 10.54
C THR A 192 -85.86 -2.39 9.99
N GLN A 193 -86.06 -2.35 8.66
CA GLN A 193 -87.37 -2.54 8.04
C GLN A 193 -87.97 -3.91 8.38
N SER A 194 -87.19 -5.00 8.25
CA SER A 194 -87.66 -6.34 8.62
C SER A 194 -88.02 -6.45 10.11
N ILE A 195 -87.30 -5.76 11.01
CA ILE A 195 -87.65 -5.71 12.45
C ILE A 195 -88.99 -5.00 12.68
N HIS A 196 -89.30 -3.94 11.92
CA HIS A 196 -90.59 -3.26 12.03
C HIS A 196 -91.75 -4.17 11.58
N GLU A 197 -91.54 -4.97 10.53
CA GLU A 197 -92.52 -5.97 10.04
C GLU A 197 -92.79 -7.09 11.08
N LEU A 198 -91.86 -7.32 12.01
CA LEU A 198 -91.98 -8.32 13.09
C LEU A 198 -92.60 -7.75 14.40
N ASN A 199 -93.51 -6.79 14.30
CA ASN A 199 -94.21 -6.15 15.43
C ASN A 199 -93.30 -5.38 16.44
N MET A 200 -92.10 -4.94 16.01
CA MET A 200 -91.23 -4.06 16.81
C MET A 200 -91.05 -2.68 16.17
N PRO A 201 -92.10 -1.83 16.13
CA PRO A 201 -92.13 -0.59 15.33
C PRO A 201 -91.20 0.53 15.82
N LYS A 202 -90.50 0.35 16.95
CA LYS A 202 -89.51 1.31 17.48
C LYS A 202 -88.09 0.77 17.49
N GLY A 203 -87.88 -0.49 17.08
CA GLY A 203 -86.56 -1.12 17.06
C GLY A 203 -85.67 -0.52 15.95
N LYS A 204 -84.39 -0.28 16.25
CA LYS A 204 -83.40 0.19 15.27
C LYS A 204 -82.17 -0.71 15.30
N PHE A 205 -81.72 -1.13 14.12
CA PHE A 205 -80.49 -1.88 13.96
C PHE A 205 -79.39 -0.98 13.40
N SER A 206 -78.20 -1.04 13.98
CA SER A 206 -77.06 -0.19 13.60
C SER A 206 -75.74 -0.95 13.65
N ILE A 207 -75.03 -0.95 12.52
CA ILE A 207 -73.66 -1.42 12.36
C ILE A 207 -72.69 -0.22 12.43
N ALA A 208 -71.68 -0.33 13.29
CA ALA A 208 -70.56 0.62 13.35
C ALA A 208 -69.34 0.06 12.60
N VAL A 209 -68.73 0.88 11.74
CA VAL A 209 -67.48 0.57 11.04
C VAL A 209 -66.43 1.57 11.51
N ASN A 210 -65.41 1.07 12.20
CA ASN A 210 -64.31 1.90 12.70
C ASN A 210 -63.08 1.70 11.80
N PHE A 211 -62.45 2.81 11.44
CA PHE A 211 -61.16 2.83 10.75
C PHE A 211 -60.14 3.39 11.73
N ASN A 212 -59.24 2.54 12.23
CA ASN A 212 -58.08 2.96 13.01
C ASN A 212 -56.89 3.11 12.06
#